data_AF-A0A497G9I5-F1
#
_entry.id   AF-A0A497G9I5-F1
#
_cell.length_a   1.000
_cell.length_b   1.000
_cell.length_c   1.000
_cell.angle_alpha   90.00
_cell.angle_beta   90.00
_cell.angle_gamma   90.00
#
_symmetry.space_group_name_H-M   'P 1'
#
loop_
_entity.id
_entity.type
_entity.pdbx_description
1 polymer ?
#
loop_
_entity_poly.entity_id
_entity_poly.type
_entity_poly.pdbx_seq_one_letter_code
_entity_poly.pdbx_strand_id
1 'polypeptide(L)'
;MIPLFRVVDSRIEISSSLQLYCLDGTWTYSHVPDVPVLLVSPETMDEVCPPERRIGISPDCVGRLREAAGATAERLYRERGEDWRRALEEFWSLVRRCEKPYAARGAFIERCRQLGVEGPAILVCPERIRDAGKASAEALRIGAGRAFRRTLRATLVHEQVHAYTWRASRGAAYREYGASPSARVVEEFIAQYTAWAHLDGVGKALLARQATTQPLEYRTWRLMTTVRHPHRLASFAIARLWSSAASGRPALEPLVLELRRMLPYWRYVSLIPPFLEPHDLRRRVDWAAYTLLRLTL
;
A
#
# COMPACT_ATOMS: atom_id res chain seq x y z
N MET A 1 -32.19 -8.18 -4.22
CA MET A 1 -31.09 -7.55 -3.46
C MET A 1 -30.28 -6.73 -4.45
N ILE A 2 -30.12 -5.42 -4.24
CA ILE A 2 -29.34 -4.57 -5.16
C ILE A 2 -27.86 -4.96 -5.01
N PRO A 3 -27.10 -5.19 -6.10
CA PRO A 3 -25.69 -5.52 -6.01
C PRO A 3 -24.90 -4.37 -5.39
N LEU A 4 -23.96 -4.69 -4.49
CA LEU A 4 -23.12 -3.72 -3.78
C LEU A 4 -22.04 -3.13 -4.70
N PHE A 5 -21.63 -3.89 -5.72
CA PHE A 5 -20.73 -3.43 -6.77
C PHE A 5 -21.51 -3.19 -8.06
N ARG A 6 -21.33 -2.01 -8.66
CA ARG A 6 -21.95 -1.65 -9.94
C ARG A 6 -21.06 -2.12 -11.08
N VAL A 7 -21.60 -2.94 -11.98
CA VAL A 7 -20.92 -3.30 -13.23
C VAL A 7 -21.03 -2.12 -14.19
N VAL A 8 -19.89 -1.68 -14.73
CA VAL A 8 -19.83 -0.71 -15.83
C VAL A 8 -19.69 -1.46 -17.14
N ASP A 9 -18.57 -2.18 -17.30
CA ASP A 9 -18.23 -2.91 -18.52
C ASP A 9 -17.31 -4.13 -18.29
N SER A 10 -17.05 -4.52 -17.03
CA SER A 10 -16.30 -5.74 -16.75
C SER A 10 -17.03 -6.99 -17.26
N ARG A 11 -16.26 -7.92 -17.84
CA ARG A 11 -16.73 -9.21 -18.35
C ARG A 11 -16.75 -10.31 -17.28
N ILE A 12 -16.27 -10.02 -16.08
CA ILE A 12 -16.27 -10.97 -14.96
C ILE A 12 -17.31 -10.55 -13.95
N GLU A 13 -18.34 -11.37 -13.81
CA GLU A 13 -19.36 -11.19 -12.79
C GLU A 13 -18.84 -11.57 -11.39
N ILE A 14 -19.15 -10.73 -10.41
CA ILE A 14 -18.83 -10.96 -9.00
C ILE A 14 -20.11 -11.27 -8.25
N SER A 15 -20.28 -12.51 -7.80
CA SER A 15 -21.47 -12.94 -7.06
C SER A 15 -21.67 -12.12 -5.78
N SER A 16 -22.93 -11.93 -5.36
CA SER A 16 -23.24 -11.19 -4.11
C SER A 16 -22.54 -11.76 -2.88
N SER A 17 -22.37 -13.09 -2.80
CA SER A 17 -21.62 -13.73 -1.71
C SER A 17 -20.14 -13.36 -1.72
N LEU A 18 -19.53 -13.20 -2.90
CA LEU A 18 -18.16 -12.73 -3.03
C LEU A 18 -18.04 -11.24 -2.72
N GLN A 19 -19.02 -10.41 -3.10
CA GLN A 19 -19.07 -9.00 -2.72
C GLN A 19 -19.13 -8.83 -1.20
N LEU A 20 -20.04 -9.55 -0.53
CA LEU A 20 -20.16 -9.57 0.93
C LEU A 20 -18.88 -10.05 1.59
N TYR A 21 -18.25 -11.10 1.05
CA TYR A 21 -16.93 -11.53 1.52
C TYR A 21 -15.88 -10.43 1.39
N CYS A 22 -15.87 -9.62 0.34
CA CYS A 22 -14.86 -8.56 0.22
C CYS A 22 -15.09 -7.42 1.22
N LEU A 23 -16.33 -7.21 1.66
CA LEU A 23 -16.73 -6.16 2.61
C LEU A 23 -16.75 -6.64 4.07
N ASP A 24 -16.70 -7.94 4.32
CA ASP A 24 -16.74 -8.49 5.68
C ASP A 24 -15.54 -7.99 6.53
N GLY A 25 -15.83 -7.43 7.70
CA GLY A 25 -14.84 -6.89 8.62
C GLY A 25 -14.25 -5.53 8.26
N THR A 26 -14.58 -4.96 7.10
CA THR A 26 -14.16 -3.59 6.70
C THR A 26 -15.06 -2.50 7.29
N TRP A 27 -16.13 -2.89 7.98
CA TRP A 27 -17.11 -2.04 8.66
C TRP A 27 -16.51 -1.26 9.84
N THR A 28 -15.29 -1.62 10.26
CA THR A 28 -14.51 -0.87 11.27
C THR A 28 -14.08 0.52 10.77
N TYR A 29 -14.08 0.77 9.46
CA TYR A 29 -13.94 2.10 8.87
C TYR A 29 -15.32 2.74 8.72
N SER A 30 -15.83 3.35 9.80
CA SER A 30 -17.23 3.80 9.97
C SER A 30 -17.81 4.77 8.91
N HIS A 31 -17.07 5.12 7.85
CA HIS A 31 -17.47 6.10 6.82
C HIS A 31 -17.04 5.75 5.38
N VAL A 32 -16.58 4.52 5.11
CA VAL A 32 -16.28 4.02 3.75
C VAL A 32 -17.47 3.49 2.94
N PRO A 33 -18.63 3.04 3.51
CA PRO A 33 -19.67 2.41 2.71
C PRO A 33 -20.39 3.33 1.71
N ASP A 34 -20.13 4.65 1.73
CA ASP A 34 -20.71 5.61 0.78
C ASP A 34 -19.92 5.76 -0.53
N VAL A 35 -18.75 5.13 -0.67
CA VAL A 35 -17.96 5.20 -1.90
C VAL A 35 -18.32 4.03 -2.82
N PRO A 36 -18.96 4.27 -3.98
CA PRO A 36 -19.40 3.20 -4.87
C PRO A 36 -18.19 2.43 -5.43
N VAL A 37 -18.36 1.12 -5.53
CA VAL A 37 -17.40 0.21 -6.19
C VAL A 37 -17.89 -0.05 -7.61
N LEU A 38 -17.07 0.30 -8.60
CA LEU A 38 -17.34 0.13 -10.01
C LEU A 38 -16.47 -1.00 -10.56
N LEU A 39 -17.09 -2.00 -11.19
CA LEU A 39 -16.40 -3.08 -11.89
C LEU A 39 -16.20 -2.67 -13.35
N VAL A 40 -14.94 -2.43 -13.72
CA VAL A 40 -14.55 -1.91 -15.03
C VAL A 40 -13.64 -2.87 -15.78
N SER A 41 -13.67 -2.79 -17.11
CA SER A 41 -12.72 -3.47 -18.00
C SER A 41 -11.31 -2.89 -17.86
N PRO A 42 -10.26 -3.60 -18.35
CA PRO A 42 -8.92 -3.05 -18.45
C PRO A 42 -8.87 -1.73 -19.24
N GLU A 43 -9.66 -1.62 -20.32
CA GLU A 43 -9.70 -0.46 -21.20
C GLU A 43 -10.27 0.76 -20.48
N THR A 44 -11.42 0.61 -19.81
CA THR A 44 -12.04 1.67 -19.02
C THR A 44 -11.17 2.07 -17.82
N MET A 45 -10.50 1.11 -17.18
CA MET A 45 -9.54 1.42 -16.11
C MET A 45 -8.41 2.32 -16.61
N ASP A 46 -7.83 2.04 -17.78
CA ASP A 46 -6.74 2.84 -18.33
C ASP A 46 -7.21 4.19 -18.89
N GLU A 47 -8.45 4.29 -19.38
CA GLU A 47 -9.02 5.57 -19.79
C GLU A 47 -9.17 6.52 -18.58
N VAL A 48 -9.74 6.01 -17.48
CA VAL A 48 -10.01 6.83 -16.28
C VAL A 48 -8.74 7.02 -15.44
N CYS A 49 -7.88 6.01 -15.37
CA CYS A 49 -6.68 5.94 -14.54
C CYS A 49 -5.48 5.41 -15.36
N PRO A 50 -4.98 6.20 -16.34
CA PRO A 50 -3.95 5.75 -17.26
C PRO A 50 -2.65 5.37 -16.54
N PRO A 51 -1.96 4.30 -16.97
CA PRO A 51 -0.71 3.85 -16.35
C PRO A 51 0.33 4.96 -16.20
N GLU A 52 0.41 5.90 -17.15
CA GLU A 52 1.35 7.02 -17.13
C GLU A 52 1.09 7.98 -15.97
N ARG A 53 -0.16 8.05 -15.49
CA ARG A 53 -0.55 8.82 -14.30
C ARG A 53 -0.43 8.02 -13.01
N ARG A 54 -0.18 6.70 -13.10
CA ARG A 54 0.09 5.81 -11.97
C ARG A 54 1.57 5.45 -11.93
N ILE A 55 2.31 6.28 -11.21
CA ILE A 55 3.75 6.07 -11.00
C ILE A 55 3.99 5.33 -9.68
N GLY A 56 4.87 4.34 -9.71
CA GLY A 56 5.31 3.60 -8.53
C GLY A 56 6.77 3.21 -8.66
N ILE A 57 7.44 3.01 -7.53
CA ILE A 57 8.87 2.67 -7.53
C ILE A 57 9.06 1.26 -8.08
N SER A 58 9.77 1.16 -9.20
CA SER A 58 9.96 -0.10 -9.91
C SER A 58 10.67 -1.15 -9.04
N PRO A 59 10.16 -2.40 -9.00
CA PRO A 59 10.81 -3.48 -8.27
C PRO A 59 12.19 -3.86 -8.82
N ASP A 60 12.51 -3.51 -10.07
CA ASP A 60 13.83 -3.73 -10.66
C ASP A 60 14.92 -2.86 -10.01
N CYS A 61 14.52 -1.74 -9.41
CA CYS A 61 15.44 -0.77 -8.81
C CYS A 61 15.86 -1.12 -7.38
N VAL A 62 15.37 -2.23 -6.81
CA VAL A 62 15.60 -2.62 -5.41
C VAL A 62 17.08 -2.63 -5.03
N GLY A 63 17.95 -3.23 -5.85
CA GLY A 63 19.38 -3.34 -5.55
C GLY A 63 20.04 -1.96 -5.42
N ARG A 64 19.87 -1.13 -6.46
CA ARG A 64 20.41 0.23 -6.52
C ARG A 64 19.88 1.13 -5.40
N LEU A 65 18.58 1.02 -5.10
CA LEU A 65 17.95 1.79 -4.03
C LEU A 65 18.46 1.36 -2.64
N ARG A 66 18.73 0.07 -2.45
CA ARG A 66 19.31 -0.46 -1.22
C ARG A 66 20.73 0.05 -0.97
N GLU A 67 21.57 0.05 -2.00
CA GLU A 67 22.94 0.57 -1.92
C GLU A 67 22.95 2.06 -1.58
N ALA A 68 22.13 2.84 -2.29
CA ALA A 68 22.00 4.27 -2.05
C ALA A 68 21.46 4.59 -0.65
N ALA A 69 20.48 3.81 -0.15
CA ALA A 69 19.99 3.95 1.21
C ALA A 69 21.09 3.68 2.26
N GLY A 70 21.95 2.68 2.02
CA GLY A 70 23.11 2.38 2.86
C GLY A 70 24.11 3.54 2.89
N ALA A 71 24.53 4.02 1.71
CA ALA A 71 25.47 5.13 1.58
C ALA A 71 24.93 6.44 2.19
N THR A 72 23.63 6.72 2.01
CA THR A 72 22.96 7.87 2.62
C THR A 72 22.98 7.76 4.14
N ALA A 73 22.63 6.60 4.70
CA ALA A 73 22.64 6.38 6.15
C ALA A 73 24.04 6.57 6.76
N GLU A 74 25.09 6.13 6.07
CA GLU A 74 26.48 6.34 6.52
C GLU A 74 26.89 7.81 6.50
N ARG A 75 26.50 8.58 5.46
CA ARG A 75 26.75 10.03 5.38
C ARG A 75 26.03 10.76 6.51
N LEU A 76 24.75 10.46 6.71
CA LEU A 76 23.94 10.99 7.81
C LEU A 76 24.54 10.70 9.20
N TYR A 77 25.27 9.60 9.35
CA TYR A 77 25.93 9.23 10.60
C TYR A 77 27.24 10.00 10.84
N ARG A 78 28.00 10.32 9.78
CA ARG A 78 29.31 10.98 9.88
C ARG A 78 29.22 12.50 9.90
N GLU A 79 28.28 13.08 9.16
CA GLU A 79 28.15 14.52 8.96
C GLU A 79 27.17 15.12 10.00
N ARG A 80 27.63 16.01 10.88
CA ARG A 80 26.78 16.83 11.78
C ARG A 80 26.58 18.22 11.14
N GLY A 81 25.35 18.71 11.02
CA GLY A 81 25.06 20.05 10.47
C GLY A 81 24.02 20.05 9.35
N GLU A 82 24.04 21.01 8.42
CA GLU A 82 23.02 21.14 7.34
C GLU A 82 23.16 20.10 6.19
N ASP A 83 24.27 19.37 6.10
CA ASP A 83 24.59 18.45 4.99
C ASP A 83 23.66 17.22 4.89
N TRP A 84 22.94 16.87 5.98
CA TRP A 84 21.99 15.76 5.96
C TRP A 84 20.80 16.00 5.02
N ARG A 85 20.37 17.27 4.84
CA ARG A 85 19.25 17.60 3.96
C ARG A 85 19.59 17.31 2.51
N ARG A 86 20.79 17.70 2.07
CA ARG A 86 21.30 17.43 0.72
C ARG A 86 21.40 15.92 0.47
N ALA A 87 21.91 15.15 1.43
CA ALA A 87 21.98 13.68 1.30
C ALA A 87 20.58 13.04 1.15
N LEU A 88 19.57 13.53 1.87
CA LEU A 88 18.19 13.07 1.71
C LEU A 88 17.58 13.50 0.36
N GLU A 89 17.82 14.73 -0.09
CA GLU A 89 17.37 15.23 -1.39
C GLU A 89 17.94 14.39 -2.55
N GLU A 90 19.23 14.06 -2.48
CA GLU A 90 19.91 13.18 -3.45
C GLU A 90 19.28 11.78 -3.48
N PHE A 91 19.00 11.21 -2.30
CA PHE A 91 18.33 9.92 -2.19
C PHE A 91 16.92 9.96 -2.79
N TRP A 92 16.11 10.98 -2.47
CA TRP A 92 14.76 11.10 -3.04
C TRP A 92 14.76 11.40 -4.53
N SER A 93 15.76 12.13 -5.04
CA SER A 93 15.98 12.31 -6.48
C SER A 93 16.30 10.99 -7.18
N LEU A 94 17.07 10.11 -6.53
CA LEU A 94 17.27 8.75 -7.01
C LEU A 94 15.97 7.93 -7.01
N VAL A 95 15.19 7.99 -5.93
CA VAL A 95 13.89 7.30 -5.84
C VAL A 95 12.96 7.73 -6.98
N ARG A 96 12.89 9.03 -7.29
CA ARG A 96 12.10 9.56 -8.42
C ARG A 96 12.54 8.98 -9.78
N ARG A 97 13.85 8.80 -9.99
CA ARG A 97 14.37 8.14 -11.21
C ARG A 97 14.02 6.65 -11.32
N CYS A 98 13.56 6.04 -10.22
CA CYS A 98 13.10 4.65 -10.18
C CYS A 98 11.58 4.53 -10.32
N GLU A 99 10.84 5.64 -10.38
CA GLU A 99 9.40 5.64 -10.62
C GLU A 99 9.11 5.21 -12.07
N LYS A 100 8.23 4.22 -12.24
CA LYS A 100 7.75 3.77 -13.54
C LYS A 100 6.22 3.73 -13.55
N PRO A 101 5.59 3.98 -14.71
CA PRO A 101 4.17 3.69 -14.95
C PRO A 101 3.81 2.25 -14.60
N TYR A 102 2.61 2.02 -14.07
CA TYR A 102 2.08 0.68 -13.85
C TYR A 102 0.56 0.60 -14.06
N ALA A 103 0.11 -0.56 -14.54
CA ALA A 103 -1.30 -0.84 -14.72
C ALA A 103 -1.97 -1.19 -13.37
N ALA A 104 -2.95 -0.38 -12.96
CA ALA A 104 -3.67 -0.57 -11.71
C ALA A 104 -4.68 -1.73 -11.79
N ARG A 105 -4.85 -2.45 -10.67
CA ARG A 105 -5.86 -3.52 -10.49
C ARG A 105 -7.12 -3.00 -9.81
N GLY A 106 -6.94 -2.01 -8.95
CA GLY A 106 -7.97 -1.18 -8.36
C GLY A 106 -7.44 0.25 -8.27
N ALA A 107 -8.34 1.21 -8.15
CA ALA A 107 -7.99 2.61 -7.95
C ALA A 107 -9.12 3.37 -7.25
N PHE A 108 -8.82 4.04 -6.15
CA PHE A 108 -9.63 5.13 -5.64
C PHE A 108 -9.46 6.38 -6.50
N ILE A 109 -10.58 6.92 -6.97
CA ILE A 109 -10.66 8.11 -7.82
C ILE A 109 -11.52 9.16 -7.10
N GLU A 110 -10.98 10.37 -6.88
CA GLU A 110 -11.71 11.44 -6.17
C GLU A 110 -12.92 11.96 -6.94
N ARG A 111 -12.88 11.92 -8.28
CA ARG A 111 -13.93 12.42 -9.18
C ARG A 111 -14.06 11.50 -10.39
N CYS A 112 -15.17 10.78 -10.50
CA CYS A 112 -15.39 9.79 -11.56
C CYS A 112 -16.57 10.16 -12.47
N ARG A 113 -16.60 11.42 -12.93
CA ARG A 113 -17.69 11.95 -13.76
C ARG A 113 -17.81 11.23 -15.11
N GLN A 114 -16.70 10.74 -15.67
CA GLN A 114 -16.71 10.01 -16.94
C GLN A 114 -17.59 8.75 -16.89
N LEU A 115 -17.74 8.14 -15.71
CA LEU A 115 -18.57 6.95 -15.50
C LEU A 115 -19.95 7.27 -14.88
N GLY A 116 -20.35 8.55 -14.93
CA GLY A 116 -21.63 9.01 -14.39
C GLY A 116 -21.73 8.95 -12.86
N VAL A 117 -20.61 9.14 -12.15
CA VAL A 117 -20.57 9.26 -10.69
C VAL A 117 -20.19 10.69 -10.30
N GLU A 118 -21.04 11.35 -9.52
CA GLU A 118 -20.84 12.75 -9.14
C GLU A 118 -19.71 12.96 -8.10
N GLY A 119 -19.40 11.91 -7.34
CA GLY A 119 -18.42 11.91 -6.26
C GLY A 119 -17.22 10.97 -6.48
N PRO A 120 -16.52 10.61 -5.38
CA PRO A 120 -15.44 9.64 -5.45
C PRO A 120 -15.97 8.24 -5.77
N ALA A 121 -15.11 7.39 -6.34
CA ALA A 121 -15.42 6.00 -6.65
C ALA A 121 -14.19 5.11 -6.45
N ILE A 122 -14.42 3.82 -6.19
CA ILE A 122 -13.39 2.79 -6.26
C ILE A 122 -13.60 2.02 -7.55
N LEU A 123 -12.62 2.08 -8.45
CA LEU A 123 -12.57 1.24 -9.64
C LEU A 123 -11.90 -0.08 -9.28
N VAL A 124 -12.44 -1.18 -9.78
CA VAL A 124 -11.86 -2.52 -9.68
C VAL A 124 -11.87 -3.14 -11.06
N CYS A 125 -10.75 -3.72 -11.48
CA CYS A 125 -10.62 -4.46 -12.72
C CYS A 125 -10.48 -5.97 -12.43
N PRO A 126 -11.59 -6.73 -12.38
CA PRO A 126 -11.57 -8.17 -12.14
C PRO A 126 -10.66 -8.97 -13.06
N GLU A 127 -10.53 -8.57 -14.33
CA GLU A 127 -9.71 -9.24 -15.34
C GLU A 127 -8.24 -9.23 -14.93
N ARG A 128 -7.71 -8.04 -14.59
CA ARG A 128 -6.35 -7.89 -14.08
C ARG A 128 -6.13 -8.62 -12.77
N ILE A 129 -7.15 -8.66 -11.89
CA ILE A 129 -7.11 -9.39 -10.62
C ILE A 129 -7.04 -10.91 -10.85
N ARG A 130 -7.83 -11.44 -11.79
CA ARG A 130 -7.79 -12.85 -12.18
C ARG A 130 -6.41 -13.23 -12.71
N ASP A 131 -5.87 -12.43 -13.62
CA ASP A 131 -4.61 -12.74 -14.28
C ASP A 131 -3.43 -12.63 -13.31
N ALA A 132 -3.42 -11.62 -12.43
CA ALA A 132 -2.46 -11.54 -11.33
C ALA A 132 -2.61 -12.67 -10.29
N GLY A 133 -3.83 -13.15 -10.08
CA GLY A 133 -4.13 -14.27 -9.20
C GLY A 133 -3.54 -15.59 -9.72
N LYS A 134 -3.66 -15.88 -11.02
CA LYS A 134 -3.22 -17.14 -11.65
C LYS A 134 -1.73 -17.43 -11.41
N ALA A 135 -0.85 -16.48 -11.76
CA ALA A 135 0.60 -16.69 -11.63
C ALA A 135 1.05 -16.96 -10.18
N SER A 136 0.38 -16.33 -9.21
CA SER A 136 0.68 -16.56 -7.78
C SER A 136 0.02 -17.83 -7.25
N ALA A 137 -1.13 -18.21 -7.80
CA ALA A 137 -1.85 -19.44 -7.47
C ALA A 137 -1.04 -20.68 -7.83
N GLU A 138 -0.44 -20.70 -9.03
CA GLU A 138 0.43 -21.79 -9.49
C GLU A 138 1.65 -21.95 -8.59
N ALA A 139 2.36 -20.84 -8.31
CA ALA A 139 3.55 -20.85 -7.47
C ALA A 139 3.27 -21.34 -6.04
N LEU A 140 2.07 -21.09 -5.51
CA LEU A 140 1.68 -21.45 -4.15
C LEU A 140 0.80 -22.72 -4.07
N ARG A 141 0.55 -23.38 -5.21
CA ARG A 141 -0.34 -24.55 -5.33
C ARG A 141 -1.74 -24.31 -4.74
N ILE A 142 -2.30 -23.13 -5.00
CA ILE A 142 -3.65 -22.72 -4.59
C ILE A 142 -4.56 -22.77 -5.81
N GLY A 143 -5.83 -23.17 -5.65
CA GLY A 143 -6.79 -23.12 -6.76
C GLY A 143 -7.05 -21.68 -7.26
N ALA A 144 -7.13 -21.48 -8.58
CA ALA A 144 -7.26 -20.15 -9.19
C ALA A 144 -8.46 -19.33 -8.65
N GLY A 145 -9.62 -19.94 -8.45
CA GLY A 145 -10.78 -19.27 -7.85
C GLY A 145 -10.55 -18.80 -6.40
N ARG A 146 -9.78 -19.57 -5.62
CA ARG A 146 -9.39 -19.20 -4.26
C ARG A 146 -8.40 -18.04 -4.24
N ALA A 147 -7.49 -17.99 -5.20
CA ALA A 147 -6.54 -16.89 -5.38
C ALA A 147 -7.24 -15.61 -5.86
N PHE A 148 -8.15 -15.73 -6.83
CA PHE A 148 -8.97 -14.62 -7.31
C PHE A 148 -9.76 -13.97 -6.17
N ARG A 149 -10.51 -14.76 -5.39
CA ARG A 149 -11.29 -14.26 -4.24
C ARG A 149 -10.44 -13.47 -3.25
N ARG A 150 -9.24 -13.96 -2.92
CA ARG A 150 -8.33 -13.30 -1.97
C ARG A 150 -7.67 -12.06 -2.55
N THR A 151 -7.27 -12.10 -3.82
CA THR A 151 -6.71 -10.93 -4.51
C THR A 151 -7.76 -9.84 -4.63
N LEU A 152 -8.99 -10.18 -4.99
CA LEU A 152 -10.11 -9.24 -5.05
C LEU A 152 -10.36 -8.56 -3.70
N ARG A 153 -10.42 -9.34 -2.61
CA ARG A 153 -10.58 -8.78 -1.26
C ARG A 153 -9.40 -7.88 -0.88
N ALA A 154 -8.18 -8.29 -1.17
CA ALA A 154 -7.00 -7.48 -0.88
C ALA A 154 -7.03 -6.13 -1.62
N THR A 155 -7.31 -6.16 -2.92
CA THR A 155 -7.46 -4.95 -3.75
C THR A 155 -8.56 -4.05 -3.21
N LEU A 156 -9.75 -4.59 -2.89
CA LEU A 156 -10.85 -3.76 -2.41
C LEU A 156 -10.52 -3.11 -1.07
N VAL A 157 -10.00 -3.89 -0.12
CA VAL A 157 -9.61 -3.37 1.21
C VAL A 157 -8.54 -2.28 1.08
N HIS A 158 -7.59 -2.46 0.15
CA HIS A 158 -6.55 -1.47 -0.14
C HIS A 158 -7.15 -0.14 -0.60
N GLU A 159 -8.01 -0.16 -1.63
CA GLU A 159 -8.64 1.07 -2.14
C GLU A 159 -9.61 1.70 -1.13
N GLN A 160 -10.25 0.90 -0.28
CA GLN A 160 -11.07 1.39 0.83
C GLN A 160 -10.27 2.21 1.84
N VAL A 161 -8.99 1.89 2.05
CA VAL A 161 -8.11 2.70 2.93
C VAL A 161 -7.79 4.04 2.30
N HIS A 162 -7.54 4.11 0.98
CA HIS A 162 -7.37 5.38 0.28
C HIS A 162 -8.63 6.24 0.38
N ALA A 163 -9.81 5.63 0.15
CA ALA A 163 -11.09 6.30 0.30
C ALA A 163 -11.32 6.85 1.72
N TYR A 164 -11.03 6.04 2.75
CA TYR A 164 -11.11 6.48 4.14
C TYR A 164 -10.17 7.65 4.42
N THR A 165 -8.91 7.53 3.99
CA THR A 165 -7.86 8.52 4.23
C THR A 165 -8.17 9.85 3.56
N TRP A 166 -8.65 9.80 2.32
CA TRP A 166 -9.17 10.96 1.60
C TRP A 166 -10.31 11.62 2.37
N ARG A 167 -11.34 10.86 2.76
CA ARG A 167 -12.52 11.42 3.45
C ARG A 167 -12.15 12.03 4.80
N ALA A 168 -11.38 11.31 5.60
CA ALA A 168 -10.98 11.73 6.94
C ALA A 168 -10.10 12.99 6.91
N SER A 169 -9.22 13.12 5.91
CA SER A 169 -8.36 14.28 5.73
C SER A 169 -8.97 15.39 4.85
N ARG A 170 -10.20 15.22 4.36
CA ARG A 170 -10.83 16.12 3.36
C ARG A 170 -9.93 16.33 2.12
N GLY A 171 -9.31 15.26 1.67
CA GLY A 171 -8.41 15.19 0.52
C GLY A 171 -7.01 15.76 0.75
N ALA A 172 -6.66 16.22 1.96
CA ALA A 172 -5.31 16.73 2.23
C ALA A 172 -4.24 15.64 2.07
N ALA A 173 -4.47 14.46 2.65
CA ALA A 173 -3.55 13.34 2.54
C ALA A 173 -3.37 12.86 1.09
N TYR A 174 -4.46 12.80 0.31
CA TYR A 174 -4.42 12.36 -1.08
C TYR A 174 -3.66 13.35 -2.00
N ARG A 175 -3.69 14.65 -1.69
CA ARG A 175 -2.84 15.64 -2.37
C ARG A 175 -1.36 15.44 -2.05
N GLU A 176 -1.02 15.18 -0.78
CA GLU A 176 0.36 14.87 -0.38
C GLU A 176 0.87 13.57 -1.01
N TYR A 177 0.03 12.53 -1.05
CA TYR A 177 0.26 11.26 -1.72
C TYR A 177 0.68 11.43 -3.18
N GLY A 178 -0.01 12.30 -3.93
CA GLY A 178 0.31 12.61 -5.32
C GLY A 178 1.61 13.41 -5.49
N ALA A 179 1.92 14.29 -4.54
CA ALA A 179 3.06 15.22 -4.63
C ALA A 179 4.40 14.63 -4.18
N SER A 180 4.39 13.70 -3.22
CA SER A 180 5.59 13.24 -2.51
C SER A 180 5.74 11.72 -2.50
N PRO A 181 6.86 11.16 -3.01
CA PRO A 181 7.14 9.73 -2.92
C PRO A 181 7.13 9.18 -1.49
N SER A 182 7.55 10.00 -0.51
CA SER A 182 7.52 9.63 0.91
C SER A 182 6.09 9.47 1.45
N ALA A 183 5.17 10.35 1.07
CA ALA A 183 3.76 10.25 1.44
C ALA A 183 3.11 9.04 0.76
N ARG A 184 3.44 8.80 -0.52
CA ARG A 184 3.01 7.60 -1.25
C ARG A 184 3.41 6.32 -0.54
N VAL A 185 4.68 6.22 -0.15
CA VAL A 185 5.22 5.08 0.62
C VAL A 185 4.43 4.85 1.91
N VAL A 186 4.12 5.91 2.66
CA VAL A 186 3.37 5.78 3.93
C VAL A 186 1.93 5.36 3.66
N GLU A 187 1.24 5.94 2.69
CA GLU A 187 -0.16 5.58 2.45
C GLU A 187 -0.31 4.16 1.88
N GLU A 188 0.53 3.78 0.92
CA GLU A 188 0.59 2.42 0.35
C GLU A 188 0.97 1.38 1.42
N PHE A 189 1.84 1.75 2.35
CA PHE A 189 2.14 0.94 3.53
C PHE A 189 0.88 0.66 4.35
N ILE A 190 0.09 1.69 4.68
CA ILE A 190 -1.13 1.56 5.48
C ILE A 190 -2.18 0.75 4.73
N ALA A 191 -2.42 1.07 3.45
CA ALA A 191 -3.39 0.39 2.60
C ALA A 191 -3.06 -1.10 2.47
N GLN A 192 -1.80 -1.42 2.16
CA GLN A 192 -1.39 -2.80 1.96
C GLN A 192 -1.29 -3.60 3.26
N TYR A 193 -0.84 -3.00 4.36
CA TYR A 193 -0.88 -3.66 5.68
C TYR A 193 -2.31 -3.99 6.10
N THR A 194 -3.24 -3.06 5.84
CA THR A 194 -4.66 -3.28 6.11
C THR A 194 -5.21 -4.42 5.27
N ALA A 195 -4.93 -4.44 3.97
CA ALA A 195 -5.31 -5.54 3.08
C ALA A 195 -4.78 -6.87 3.60
N TRP A 196 -3.50 -6.94 3.99
CA TRP A 196 -2.88 -8.12 4.58
C TRP A 196 -3.57 -8.60 5.86
N ALA A 197 -3.92 -7.67 6.77
CA ALA A 197 -4.58 -8.00 8.04
C ALA A 197 -6.02 -8.54 7.88
N HIS A 198 -6.63 -8.31 6.73
CA HIS A 198 -7.96 -8.81 6.37
C HIS A 198 -7.93 -10.16 5.62
N LEU A 199 -6.77 -10.74 5.40
CA LEU A 199 -6.62 -12.05 4.75
C LEU A 199 -6.34 -13.17 5.76
N ASP A 200 -6.70 -14.39 5.38
CA ASP A 200 -6.28 -15.62 6.05
C ASP A 200 -4.82 -15.96 5.74
N GLY A 201 -4.25 -16.99 6.38
CA GLY A 201 -2.84 -17.37 6.18
C GLY A 201 -2.46 -17.58 4.69
N VAL A 202 -3.37 -18.21 3.94
CA VAL A 202 -3.19 -18.43 2.49
C VAL A 202 -3.21 -17.12 1.71
N GLY A 203 -4.14 -16.21 2.00
CA GLY A 203 -4.20 -14.89 1.35
C GLY A 203 -3.01 -14.01 1.70
N LYS A 204 -2.51 -14.11 2.94
CA LYS A 204 -1.28 -13.42 3.35
C LYS A 204 -0.07 -13.86 2.52
N ALA A 205 0.09 -15.17 2.29
CA ALA A 205 1.15 -15.70 1.44
C ALA A 205 0.97 -15.28 -0.03
N LEU A 206 -0.26 -15.30 -0.53
CA LEU A 206 -0.60 -14.83 -1.88
C LEU A 206 -0.23 -13.36 -2.08
N LEU A 207 -0.62 -12.49 -1.15
CA LEU A 207 -0.34 -11.06 -1.22
C LEU A 207 1.17 -10.79 -1.15
N ALA A 208 1.90 -11.51 -0.30
CA ALA A 208 3.36 -11.40 -0.21
C ALA A 208 4.05 -11.80 -1.52
N ARG A 209 3.53 -12.82 -2.22
CA ARG A 209 4.00 -13.21 -3.56
C ARG A 209 3.66 -12.14 -4.60
N GLN A 210 2.44 -11.62 -4.62
CA GLN A 210 2.03 -10.60 -5.58
C GLN A 210 2.80 -9.28 -5.41
N ALA A 211 3.13 -8.92 -4.17
CA ALA A 211 3.92 -7.75 -3.87
C ALA A 211 5.32 -7.80 -4.50
N THR A 212 5.79 -8.94 -5.02
CA THR A 212 7.11 -9.01 -5.66
C THR A 212 7.19 -8.40 -7.04
N THR A 213 6.06 -8.25 -7.71
CA THR A 213 5.96 -7.66 -9.05
C THR A 213 5.22 -6.31 -9.03
N GLN A 214 4.79 -5.86 -7.86
CA GLN A 214 4.16 -4.56 -7.65
C GLN A 214 5.21 -3.49 -7.31
N PRO A 215 4.84 -2.20 -7.39
CA PRO A 215 5.67 -1.11 -6.93
C PRO A 215 6.16 -1.33 -5.48
N LEU A 216 7.37 -0.85 -5.16
CA LEU A 216 8.02 -1.15 -3.87
C LEU A 216 7.26 -0.66 -2.65
N GLU A 217 6.46 0.38 -2.80
CA GLU A 217 5.58 0.90 -1.77
C GLU A 217 4.60 -0.18 -1.28
N TYR A 218 4.18 -1.12 -2.13
CA TYR A 218 3.33 -2.27 -1.80
C TYR A 218 4.06 -3.36 -1.00
N ARG A 219 5.37 -3.24 -0.75
CA ARG A 219 6.15 -4.21 0.05
C ARG A 219 6.44 -3.73 1.46
N THR A 220 6.22 -2.43 1.70
CA THR A 220 6.60 -1.74 2.94
C THR A 220 5.86 -2.30 4.17
N TRP A 221 4.62 -2.78 4.01
CA TRP A 221 3.82 -3.37 5.09
C TRP A 221 4.51 -4.54 5.81
N ARG A 222 5.44 -5.22 5.14
CA ARG A 222 6.19 -6.34 5.73
C ARG A 222 6.99 -5.91 6.96
N LEU A 223 7.35 -4.64 7.07
CA LEU A 223 7.97 -4.06 8.27
C LEU A 223 7.10 -4.28 9.52
N MET A 224 5.80 -4.03 9.45
CA MET A 224 4.88 -4.19 10.60
C MET A 224 4.65 -5.64 10.99
N THR A 225 4.67 -6.54 10.01
CA THR A 225 4.57 -7.98 10.29
C THR A 225 5.82 -8.54 10.94
N THR A 226 6.96 -7.86 10.74
CA THR A 226 8.24 -8.25 11.35
C THR A 226 8.26 -7.93 12.85
N VAL A 227 7.69 -6.79 13.24
CA VAL A 227 7.64 -6.35 14.65
C VAL A 227 6.47 -6.96 15.45
N ARG A 228 5.74 -7.93 14.88
CA ARG A 228 4.60 -8.64 15.50
C ARG A 228 3.52 -7.70 16.07
N HIS A 229 3.26 -6.57 15.40
CA HIS A 229 2.20 -5.67 15.84
C HIS A 229 0.81 -6.31 15.63
N PRO A 230 -0.06 -6.29 16.64
CA PRO A 230 -1.34 -6.98 16.57
C PRO A 230 -2.32 -6.28 15.62
N HIS A 231 -2.88 -7.11 14.72
CA HIS A 231 -4.21 -7.10 14.09
C HIS A 231 -5.05 -5.80 14.01
N ARG A 232 -5.66 -5.61 12.82
CA ARG A 232 -6.86 -4.82 12.40
C ARG A 232 -7.17 -3.48 13.10
N LEU A 233 -7.24 -3.45 14.44
CA LEU A 233 -7.29 -2.24 15.24
C LEU A 233 -6.04 -1.37 15.03
N ALA A 234 -4.85 -1.96 14.90
CA ALA A 234 -3.64 -1.21 14.60
C ALA A 234 -3.67 -0.57 13.21
N SER A 235 -4.17 -1.27 12.18
CA SER A 235 -4.32 -0.67 10.84
C SER A 235 -5.29 0.52 10.85
N PHE A 236 -6.40 0.42 11.59
CA PHE A 236 -7.33 1.53 11.76
C PHE A 236 -6.69 2.70 12.51
N ALA A 237 -5.96 2.43 13.60
CA ALA A 237 -5.25 3.46 14.35
C ALA A 237 -4.23 4.18 13.47
N ILE A 238 -3.40 3.45 12.72
CA ILE A 238 -2.39 4.05 11.84
C ILE A 238 -3.05 4.88 10.73
N ALA A 239 -4.09 4.36 10.06
CA ALA A 239 -4.82 5.11 9.03
C ALA A 239 -5.47 6.39 9.59
N ARG A 240 -6.07 6.31 10.78
CA ARG A 240 -6.67 7.46 11.48
C ARG A 240 -5.62 8.50 11.85
N LEU A 241 -4.46 8.06 12.34
CA LEU A 241 -3.37 8.93 12.74
C LEU A 241 -2.75 9.65 11.54
N TRP A 242 -2.46 8.92 10.45
CA TRP A 242 -2.01 9.49 9.17
C TRP A 242 -2.99 10.56 8.65
N SER A 243 -4.27 10.21 8.57
CA SER A 243 -5.31 11.13 8.08
C SER A 243 -5.42 12.41 8.92
N SER A 244 -5.25 12.28 10.23
CA SER A 244 -5.33 13.40 11.17
C SER A 244 -4.11 14.32 11.03
N ALA A 245 -2.91 13.74 10.91
CA ALA A 245 -1.66 14.47 10.72
C ALA A 245 -1.67 15.29 9.42
N ALA A 246 -2.08 14.69 8.30
CA ALA A 246 -2.20 15.37 7.01
C ALA A 246 -3.25 16.50 7.02
N SER A 247 -4.24 16.44 7.90
CA SER A 247 -5.26 17.49 8.05
C SER A 247 -4.83 18.67 8.93
N GLY A 248 -3.57 18.68 9.41
CA GLY A 248 -3.06 19.70 10.34
C GLY A 248 -3.72 19.67 11.72
N ARG A 249 -4.48 18.61 12.03
CA ARG A 249 -5.06 18.38 13.35
C ARG A 249 -4.00 17.73 14.24
N PRO A 250 -3.97 18.02 15.56
CA PRO A 250 -3.00 17.44 16.48
C PRO A 250 -3.28 15.95 16.63
N ALA A 251 -2.72 15.17 15.71
CA ALA A 251 -2.79 13.72 15.69
C ALA A 251 -1.64 13.17 16.53
N LEU A 252 -1.53 13.58 17.80
CA LEU A 252 -0.45 13.20 18.70
C LEU A 252 0.93 13.22 17.98
N GLU A 253 1.55 14.40 17.90
CA GLU A 253 2.88 14.64 17.33
C GLU A 253 3.92 13.52 17.52
N PRO A 254 3.97 12.78 18.66
CA PRO A 254 4.87 11.65 18.83
C PRO A 254 4.77 10.54 17.76
N LEU A 255 3.59 10.26 17.21
CA LEU A 255 3.42 9.15 16.26
C LEU A 255 3.71 9.56 14.81
N VAL A 256 3.53 10.83 14.47
CA VAL A 256 4.04 11.42 13.22
C VAL A 256 5.56 11.38 13.21
N LEU A 257 6.18 11.66 14.36
CA LEU A 257 7.61 11.48 14.57
C LEU A 257 8.02 10.02 14.37
N GLU A 258 7.20 9.07 14.87
CA GLU A 258 7.50 7.64 14.78
C GLU A 258 7.32 7.07 13.38
N LEU A 259 6.29 7.47 12.63
CA LEU A 259 6.15 7.13 11.21
C LEU A 259 7.26 7.76 10.35
N ARG A 260 7.69 8.99 10.68
CA ARG A 260 8.87 9.63 10.06
C ARG A 260 10.18 8.93 10.44
N ARG A 261 10.31 8.42 11.66
CA ARG A 261 11.42 7.54 12.11
C ARG A 261 11.34 6.16 11.47
N MET A 262 10.17 5.75 11.00
CA MET A 262 10.01 4.50 10.28
C MET A 262 10.45 4.54 8.82
N LEU A 263 10.44 5.72 8.18
CA LEU A 263 10.96 5.93 6.82
C LEU A 263 12.43 5.47 6.66
N PRO A 264 13.36 5.71 7.60
CA PRO A 264 14.69 5.09 7.60
C PRO A 264 14.74 3.56 7.53
N TYR A 265 13.67 2.84 7.91
CA TYR A 265 13.61 1.38 7.79
C TYR A 265 13.34 0.90 6.36
N TRP A 266 13.24 1.80 5.38
CA TRP A 266 13.11 1.46 3.96
C TRP A 266 14.25 0.55 3.46
N ARG A 267 15.47 0.70 4.02
CA ARG A 267 16.61 -0.21 3.76
C ARG A 267 16.32 -1.68 4.09
N TYR A 268 15.37 -1.93 4.99
CA TYR A 268 14.97 -3.26 5.42
C TYR A 268 13.83 -3.84 4.59
N VAL A 269 12.99 -3.01 3.95
CA VAL A 269 11.92 -3.47 3.06
C VAL A 269 12.49 -4.32 1.91
N SER A 270 13.63 -3.91 1.37
CA SER A 270 14.39 -4.64 0.34
C SER A 270 15.11 -5.91 0.82
N LEU A 271 15.25 -6.09 2.14
CA LEU A 271 16.01 -7.18 2.76
C LEU A 271 15.12 -8.35 3.20
N ILE A 272 13.82 -8.30 2.92
CA ILE A 272 12.88 -9.33 3.34
C ILE A 272 12.59 -10.23 2.14
N PRO A 273 13.30 -11.36 1.95
CA PRO A 273 12.88 -12.43 1.05
C PRO A 273 11.43 -12.85 1.29
N PRO A 274 10.65 -13.20 0.26
CA PRO A 274 9.26 -13.63 0.40
C PRO A 274 9.05 -14.90 1.24
N PHE A 275 10.13 -15.61 1.60
CA PHE A 275 10.13 -16.92 2.26
C PHE A 275 10.91 -16.97 3.58
N LEU A 276 11.34 -15.84 4.14
CA LEU A 276 12.01 -15.85 5.45
C LEU A 276 11.01 -16.06 6.58
N GLU A 277 11.33 -17.02 7.45
CA GLU A 277 10.63 -17.32 8.70
C GLU A 277 10.57 -16.07 9.60
N PRO A 278 9.47 -15.85 10.35
CA PRO A 278 9.31 -14.69 11.24
C PRO A 278 10.44 -14.48 12.26
N HIS A 279 11.18 -15.54 12.58
CA HIS A 279 12.25 -15.54 13.58
C HIS A 279 13.57 -14.94 13.05
N ASP A 280 13.93 -15.19 11.79
CA ASP A 280 15.15 -14.63 11.18
C ASP A 280 15.00 -13.14 10.87
N LEU A 281 13.79 -12.75 10.51
CA LEU A 281 13.43 -11.36 10.24
C LEU A 281 13.48 -10.51 11.50
N ARG A 282 12.99 -11.06 12.62
CA ARG A 282 12.99 -10.43 13.95
C ARG A 282 14.40 -10.10 14.42
N ARG A 283 15.36 -11.04 14.33
CA ARG A 283 16.76 -10.78 14.71
C ARG A 283 17.40 -9.66 13.90
N ARG A 284 17.11 -9.56 12.60
CA ARG A 284 17.68 -8.51 11.75
C ARG A 284 17.06 -7.13 11.99
N VAL A 285 15.75 -7.07 12.23
CA VAL A 285 15.06 -5.81 12.59
C VAL A 285 15.39 -5.37 14.00
N ASP A 286 15.51 -6.29 14.97
CA ASP A 286 15.92 -5.98 16.34
C ASP A 286 17.37 -5.50 16.37
N TRP A 287 18.28 -6.15 15.64
CA TRP A 287 19.68 -5.69 15.51
C TRP A 287 19.76 -4.31 14.85
N ALA A 288 18.95 -4.07 13.82
CA ALA A 288 18.84 -2.79 13.14
C ALA A 288 18.27 -1.65 14.00
N ALA A 289 17.21 -1.93 14.74
CA ALA A 289 16.55 -1.00 15.66
C ALA A 289 17.44 -0.71 16.87
N TYR A 290 18.09 -1.74 17.44
CA TYR A 290 19.10 -1.61 18.50
C TYR A 290 20.32 -0.80 18.04
N THR A 291 20.79 -1.02 16.81
CA THR A 291 21.86 -0.22 16.21
C THR A 291 21.41 1.23 16.04
N LEU A 292 20.20 1.51 15.56
CA LEU A 292 19.68 2.88 15.44
C LEU A 292 19.46 3.57 16.81
N LEU A 293 18.99 2.84 17.83
CA LEU A 293 18.83 3.33 19.21
C LEU A 293 20.17 3.68 19.85
N ARG A 294 21.23 2.91 19.59
CA ARG A 294 22.61 3.24 20.01
C ARG A 294 23.19 4.46 19.31
N LEU A 295 22.70 4.81 18.13
CA LEU A 295 23.19 5.93 17.33
C LEU A 295 22.37 7.22 17.58
N THR A 296 21.34 7.14 18.41
CA THR A 296 20.45 8.26 18.78
C THR A 296 20.50 8.61 20.28
N LEU A 297 21.28 7.87 21.07
CA LEU A 297 21.73 8.20 22.43
C LEU A 297 23.22 8.56 22.41
#